data_AF-A0A945F261-F1
#
_entry.id   AF-A0A945F261-F1
#
_cell.length_a   1.000
_cell.length_b   1.000
_cell.length_c   1.000
_cell.angle_alpha   90.00
_cell.angle_beta   90.00
_cell.angle_gamma   90.00
#
_symmetry.space_group_name_H-M   'P 1'
#
loop_
_entity.id
_entity.type
_entity.pdbx_description
1 polymer ?
#
loop_
_entity_poly.entity_id
_entity_poly.type
_entity_poly.pdbx_seq_one_letter_code
_entity_poly.pdbx_strand_id
1 'polypeptide(L)' 'SWTCSDIEGDITSFEVYLDTTDASSVATVVTYLGATTEIELEADPGNTYYWKVIAIDADENKASSGVYSFITQ' A
#
# COMPACT_ATOMS: atom_id res chain seq x y z
N SER A 1 -8.51 3.79 3.90
CA SER A 1 -8.74 3.13 2.61
C SER A 1 -8.11 3.96 1.50
N TRP A 2 -7.54 3.32 0.49
CA TRP A 2 -7.10 3.98 -0.74
C TRP A 2 -7.98 3.53 -1.90
N THR A 3 -8.12 4.38 -2.91
CA THR A 3 -8.79 4.05 -4.16
C THR A 3 -7.75 4.00 -5.27
N CYS A 4 -7.55 2.83 -5.86
CA CYS A 4 -6.76 2.70 -7.07
C CYS A 4 -7.71 2.81 -8.27
N SER A 5 -7.50 3.83 -9.11
CA SER A 5 -8.23 3.98 -10.37
C SER A 5 -7.37 3.39 -11.47
N ASP A 6 -7.67 2.15 -11.82
CA ASP A 6 -7.09 1.48 -12.99
C ASP A 6 -8.04 1.65 -14.17
N ILE A 7 -7.50 2.16 -15.29
CA ILE A 7 -8.24 2.34 -16.54
C ILE A 7 -8.27 1.03 -17.35
N GLU A 8 -7.26 0.19 -17.22
CA GLU A 8 -7.08 -1.05 -17.98
C GLU A 8 -7.58 -2.28 -17.20
N GLY A 9 -7.61 -2.17 -15.87
CA GLY A 9 -8.15 -3.20 -14.97
C GLY A 9 -7.27 -4.44 -14.89
N ASP A 10 -5.98 -4.27 -15.12
CA ASP A 10 -4.96 -5.30 -15.23
C ASP A 10 -3.97 -5.32 -14.06
N ILE A 11 -4.23 -4.54 -13.00
CA ILE A 11 -3.49 -4.67 -11.73
C ILE A 11 -3.54 -6.13 -11.25
N THR A 12 -2.35 -6.69 -11.00
CA THR A 12 -2.16 -8.04 -10.49
C THR A 12 -1.92 -8.06 -8.99
N SER A 13 -1.19 -7.08 -8.46
CA SER A 13 -0.83 -7.03 -7.04
C SER A 13 -0.53 -5.62 -6.54
N PHE A 14 -0.60 -5.46 -5.21
CA PHE A 14 -0.21 -4.26 -4.49
C PHE A 14 0.87 -4.61 -3.46
N GLU A 15 2.03 -3.94 -3.52
CA GLU A 15 3.02 -3.95 -2.45
C GLU A 15 2.73 -2.78 -1.51
N VAL A 16 2.43 -3.08 -0.25
CA VAL A 16 2.21 -2.08 0.80
C VAL A 16 3.45 -2.00 1.67
N TYR A 17 4.01 -0.82 1.74
CA TYR A 17 5.15 -0.49 2.57
C TYR A 17 4.64 0.27 3.78
N LEU A 18 5.09 -0.10 4.97
CA LEU A 18 4.80 0.59 6.21
C LEU A 18 6.03 0.55 7.09
N ASP A 19 6.47 1.72 7.55
CA ASP A 19 7.66 1.89 8.39
C ASP A 19 7.51 3.13 9.28
N THR A 20 8.26 3.21 10.37
CA THR A 20 8.28 4.39 11.27
C THR A 20 9.24 5.50 10.82
N THR A 21 10.03 5.26 9.78
CA THR A 21 10.97 6.24 9.21
C THR A 21 10.50 6.84 7.89
N ASP A 22 10.44 6.03 6.82
CA ASP A 22 10.24 6.56 5.45
C ASP A 22 9.37 5.65 4.54
N ALA A 23 8.63 4.69 5.10
CA ALA A 23 7.94 3.66 4.32
C ALA A 23 8.89 2.88 3.38
N SER A 24 10.08 2.55 3.88
CA SER A 24 11.12 1.82 3.11
C SER A 24 10.95 0.30 3.22
N SER A 25 10.40 -0.18 4.34
CA SER A 25 10.15 -1.61 4.56
C SER A 25 8.83 -2.04 3.94
N VAL A 26 8.87 -3.13 3.16
CA VAL A 26 7.65 -3.81 2.70
C VAL A 26 6.98 -4.40 3.93
N ALA A 27 5.76 -3.95 4.21
CA ALA A 27 4.99 -4.47 5.31
C ALA A 27 4.20 -5.70 4.88
N THR A 28 3.58 -5.63 3.70
CA THR A 28 2.85 -6.76 3.12
C THR A 28 2.73 -6.63 1.62
N VAL A 29 2.51 -7.75 0.95
CA VAL A 29 2.17 -7.80 -0.48
C VAL A 29 0.81 -8.45 -0.60
N VAL A 30 -0.09 -7.80 -1.31
CA VAL A 30 -1.47 -8.25 -1.45
C VAL A 30 -1.79 -8.45 -2.91
N THR A 31 -2.30 -9.62 -3.25
CA THR A 31 -2.79 -9.90 -4.60
C THR A 31 -4.06 -9.09 -4.85
N TYR A 32 -4.19 -8.50 -6.03
CA TYR A 32 -5.39 -7.80 -6.44
C TYR A 32 -6.54 -8.81 -6.56
N LEU A 33 -7.48 -8.78 -5.60
CA LEU A 33 -8.67 -9.64 -5.60
C LEU A 33 -9.94 -8.89 -6.05
N GLY A 34 -9.82 -7.61 -6.40
CA GLY A 34 -10.92 -6.76 -6.88
C GLY A 34 -10.80 -5.30 -6.43
N ALA A 35 -11.90 -4.54 -6.56
CA ALA A 35 -11.94 -3.09 -6.33
C ALA A 35 -11.64 -2.64 -4.89
N THR A 36 -11.72 -3.54 -3.91
CA THR A 36 -11.49 -3.21 -2.50
C THR A 36 -10.57 -4.23 -1.89
N THR A 37 -9.38 -3.78 -1.49
CA THR A 37 -8.40 -4.58 -0.76
C THR A 37 -8.25 -3.94 0.61
N GLU A 38 -8.54 -4.70 1.66
CA GLU A 38 -8.34 -4.28 3.05
C GLU A 38 -7.16 -5.03 3.64
N ILE A 39 -6.37 -4.32 4.43
CA ILE A 39 -5.17 -4.86 5.06
C ILE A 39 -5.22 -4.47 6.51
N GLU A 40 -5.12 -5.46 7.38
CA GLU A 40 -4.89 -5.26 8.81
C GLU A 40 -3.38 -5.25 9.05
N LEU A 41 -2.89 -4.15 9.62
CA LEU A 41 -1.50 -3.97 10.04
C LEU A 41 -1.52 -3.65 11.53
N GLU A 42 -0.75 -4.41 12.31
CA GLU A 42 -0.52 -4.09 13.71
C GLU A 42 0.47 -2.91 13.78
N ALA A 43 0.04 -1.82 14.41
CA ALA A 43 0.85 -0.62 14.59
C ALA A 43 0.80 -0.22 16.06
N ASP A 44 1.96 0.01 16.66
CA ASP A 44 2.07 0.39 18.07
C ASP A 44 1.55 1.81 18.29
N PRO A 45 0.73 2.06 19.32
CA PRO A 45 0.21 3.40 19.62
C PRO A 45 1.32 4.39 19.99
N GLY A 46 1.16 5.65 19.59
CA GLY A 46 2.08 6.75 19.89
C GLY A 46 3.25 6.90 18.91
N ASN A 47 3.24 6.16 17.79
CA ASN A 47 4.28 6.25 16.77
C ASN A 47 3.76 6.89 15.48
N THR A 48 4.63 7.62 14.80
CA THR A 48 4.38 8.09 13.43
C THR A 48 4.75 6.96 12.47
N TYR A 49 3.78 6.53 11.68
CA TYR A 49 3.98 5.55 10.62
C TYR A 49 3.87 6.24 9.27
N TYR A 50 4.77 5.87 8.38
CA TYR A 50 4.78 6.23 6.98
C TYR A 50 4.42 4.99 6.19
N TRP A 51 3.51 5.13 5.23
CA TRP A 51 3.10 4.05 4.36
C TRP A 51 2.97 4.52 2.91
N LYS A 52 3.20 3.59 1.99
CA LYS A 52 2.96 3.79 0.56
C LYS A 52 2.45 2.49 -0.05
N VAL A 53 1.70 2.60 -1.13
CA VAL A 53 1.21 1.46 -1.90
C VAL A 53 1.83 1.53 -3.29
N ILE A 54 2.38 0.42 -3.76
CA ILE A 54 2.86 0.24 -5.13
C ILE A 54 1.90 -0.74 -5.80
N ALA A 55 1.16 -0.29 -6.80
CA ALA A 55 0.39 -1.16 -7.68
C ALA A 55 1.33 -1.76 -8.73
N ILE A 56 1.16 -3.04 -9.01
CA ILE A 56 1.87 -3.79 -10.04
C ILE A 56 0.82 -4.36 -11.00
N ASP A 57 0.97 -4.09 -12.28
CA ASP A 57 0.10 -4.62 -13.34
C ASP A 57 0.60 -5.96 -13.90
N ALA A 58 -0.07 -6.48 -14.93
CA ALA A 58 0.30 -7.74 -15.59
C ALA A 58 1.59 -7.62 -16.44
N ASP A 59 1.96 -6.40 -16.81
CA ASP A 59 3.15 -6.05 -17.60
C ASP A 59 4.35 -5.65 -16.69
N GLU A 60 4.25 -5.92 -15.39
CA GLU A 60 5.24 -5.58 -14.35
C GLU A 60 5.48 -4.06 -14.17
N ASN A 61 4.61 -3.18 -14.68
CA ASN A 61 4.69 -1.76 -14.39
C ASN A 61 4.31 -1.48 -12.95
N LYS A 62 5.04 -0.55 -12.33
CA LYS A 62 4.88 -0.17 -10.93
C LYS A 62 4.37 1.26 -10.82
N ALA A 63 3.24 1.45 -10.15
CA ALA A 63 2.66 2.75 -9.87
C ALA A 63 2.55 3.00 -8.37
N SER A 64 3.15 4.08 -7.87
CA SER A 64 3.09 4.43 -6.44
C SER A 64 1.90 5.34 -6.12
N SER A 65 1.18 5.06 -5.04
CA SER A 65 0.15 5.95 -4.48
C SER A 65 0.72 7.26 -3.89
N GLY A 66 2.04 7.31 -3.68
CA GLY A 66 2.70 8.34 -2.87
C GLY A 66 2.87 7.89 -1.41
N VAL A 67 3.74 8.59 -0.70
CA VAL A 67 4.02 8.35 0.73
C VAL A 67 3.03 9.14 1.57
N TYR A 68 2.32 8.43 2.43
CA TYR A 68 1.37 8.96 3.39
C TYR A 68 1.91 8.73 4.80
N SER A 69 1.51 9.57 5.75
CA SER A 69 1.86 9.38 7.15
C SER A 69 0.63 9.49 8.04
N PHE A 70 0.62 8.71 9.12
CA PHE A 70 -0.39 8.77 10.17
C PHE A 70 0.25 8.54 11.53
N ILE A 71 -0.42 8.98 12.59
CA ILE A 71 0.00 8.78 13.96
C ILE A 71 -1.04 7.87 14.61
N THR A 72 -0.57 6.80 15.25
CA THR A 72 -1.41 5.92 16.06
C THR A 72 -1.65 6.56 17.43
N GLN A 73 -2.90 6.57 17.92
CA GLN A 73 -3.27 7.06 19.24
C GLN A 73 -3.76 5.92 20.13
#